data_AF-A0A2P2I673-F1
#
_entry.id   AF-A0A2P2I673-F1
#
_cell.length_a   1.000
_cell.length_b   1.000
_cell.length_c   1.000
_cell.angle_alpha   90.00
_cell.angle_beta   90.00
_cell.angle_gamma   90.00
#
_symmetry.space_group_name_H-M   'P 1'
#
loop_
_entity.id
_entity.type
_entity.pdbx_description
1 polymer ?
#
loop_
_entity_poly.entity_id
_entity_poly.type
_entity_poly.pdbx_seq_one_letter_code
_entity_poly.pdbx_strand_id
1 'polypeptide(L)'
;LKVEKEKKDVEGEKTRLESELSAVNEEKNRLADEVNKDQIVKEELGKEMEELVSRMTTQTAEFQIEKGNLVEEIVKLQEEQQQSAEVIVSQNLGDAATSTRTSPSKTSADLDTSRNSADTLVATSPSSGVAITEDELSRIKSDLKRIRSERNQLKVDLRTAQYELAQTEDDRSAEHEEEGRRLQKRVSGLEVDRMNLQERVGQLEEKLFKGALSGEEAELLFNDVREERDQLSGQVQFLNSIIVDLEAKTVSLQASLSVALNPTDDDKALQSSVSRPVAPRMFCDICDCFDLHDTEECPQQEGEAEDQPHSHHGGARGAAPRPYCDVCEAFGHDTENCNEEETF
;
A
#
# COMPACT_ATOMS: atom_id res chain seq x y z
N LEU A 1 -61.23 68.38 -18.64
CA LEU A 1 -61.51 67.56 -17.43
C LEU A 1 -61.53 66.05 -17.71
N LYS A 2 -62.59 65.43 -18.27
CA LYS A 2 -62.61 63.95 -18.47
C LYS A 2 -61.56 63.43 -19.45
N VAL A 3 -61.47 64.04 -20.64
CA VAL A 3 -60.47 63.71 -21.69
C VAL A 3 -59.04 63.93 -21.21
N GLU A 4 -58.84 64.91 -20.33
CA GLU A 4 -57.52 65.31 -19.83
C GLU A 4 -57.02 64.36 -18.73
N LYS A 5 -57.96 63.80 -17.95
CA LYS A 5 -57.68 62.70 -17.02
C LYS A 5 -57.35 61.42 -17.77
N GLU A 6 -58.15 61.06 -18.77
CA GLU A 6 -57.90 59.88 -19.63
C GLU A 6 -56.55 60.00 -20.35
N LYS A 7 -56.19 61.19 -20.86
CA LYS A 7 -54.86 61.41 -21.45
C LYS A 7 -53.74 61.20 -20.45
N LYS A 8 -53.87 61.71 -19.22
CA LYS A 8 -52.87 61.55 -18.16
C LYS A 8 -52.72 60.09 -17.71
N ASP A 9 -53.83 59.36 -17.64
CA ASP A 9 -53.84 57.94 -17.28
C ASP A 9 -53.14 57.11 -18.37
N VAL A 10 -53.41 57.38 -19.65
CA VAL A 10 -52.73 56.73 -20.79
C VAL A 10 -51.24 57.08 -20.85
N GLU A 11 -50.86 58.33 -20.59
CA GLU A 11 -49.45 58.74 -20.53
C GLU A 11 -48.72 58.01 -19.38
N GLY A 12 -49.39 57.84 -18.23
CA GLY A 12 -48.88 57.07 -17.10
C GLY A 12 -48.67 55.58 -17.44
N GLU A 13 -49.66 54.94 -18.07
CA GLU A 13 -49.54 53.55 -18.53
C GLU A 13 -48.43 53.40 -19.58
N LYS A 14 -48.31 54.34 -20.51
CA LYS A 14 -47.24 54.34 -21.52
C LYS A 14 -45.86 54.37 -20.87
N THR A 15 -45.63 55.28 -19.91
CA THR A 15 -44.33 55.35 -19.21
C THR A 15 -44.04 54.08 -18.39
N ARG A 16 -45.07 53.46 -17.80
CA ARG A 16 -44.92 52.20 -17.08
C ARG A 16 -44.51 51.06 -18.01
N LEU A 17 -45.19 50.93 -19.15
CA LEU A 17 -44.87 49.92 -20.17
C LEU A 17 -43.50 50.15 -20.79
N GLU A 18 -43.08 51.40 -21.01
CA GLU A 18 -41.72 51.73 -21.49
C GLU A 18 -40.64 51.31 -20.47
N SER A 19 -40.90 51.50 -19.17
CA SER A 19 -40.00 51.05 -18.11
C SER A 19 -39.94 49.53 -18.01
N GLU A 20 -41.09 48.84 -18.08
CA GLU A 20 -41.17 47.38 -18.07
C GLU A 20 -40.43 46.79 -19.30
N LEU A 21 -40.60 47.38 -20.48
CA LEU A 21 -39.92 46.95 -21.70
C LEU A 21 -38.40 47.13 -21.60
N SER A 22 -37.93 48.22 -20.99
CA SER A 22 -36.50 48.45 -20.75
C SER A 22 -35.92 47.39 -19.81
N ALA A 23 -36.61 47.07 -18.71
CA ALA A 23 -36.18 46.06 -17.75
C ALA A 23 -36.10 44.66 -18.39
N VAL A 24 -37.12 44.28 -19.16
CA VAL A 24 -37.13 42.99 -19.88
C VAL A 24 -36.01 42.92 -20.92
N ASN A 25 -35.69 44.03 -21.58
CA ASN A 25 -34.61 44.06 -22.57
C ASN A 25 -33.22 43.96 -21.90
N GLU A 26 -33.03 44.56 -20.74
CA GLU A 26 -31.82 44.39 -19.91
C GLU A 26 -31.67 42.94 -19.44
N GLU A 27 -32.75 42.33 -18.96
CA GLU A 27 -32.76 40.92 -18.53
C GLU A 27 -32.45 39.97 -19.70
N LYS A 28 -33.06 40.21 -20.87
CA LYS A 28 -32.77 39.46 -22.10
C LYS A 28 -31.29 39.53 -22.47
N ASN A 29 -30.68 40.72 -22.41
CA ASN A 29 -29.27 40.88 -22.74
C ASN A 29 -28.38 40.14 -21.72
N ARG A 30 -28.73 40.21 -20.42
CA ARG A 30 -28.02 39.48 -19.37
C ARG A 30 -28.07 37.97 -19.58
N LEU A 31 -29.24 37.43 -19.90
CA LEU A 31 -29.40 36.00 -20.21
C LEU A 31 -28.62 35.60 -21.47
N ALA A 32 -28.58 36.46 -22.49
CA ALA A 32 -27.79 36.21 -23.70
C ALA A 32 -26.29 36.14 -23.38
N ASP A 33 -25.78 37.01 -22.51
CA ASP A 33 -24.38 36.97 -22.06
C ASP A 33 -24.07 35.72 -21.25
N GLU A 34 -25.00 35.28 -20.40
CA GLU A 34 -24.87 34.06 -19.59
C GLU A 34 -24.82 32.80 -20.46
N VAL A 35 -25.74 32.68 -21.43
CA VAL A 35 -25.73 31.59 -22.42
C VAL A 35 -24.42 31.57 -23.22
N ASN A 36 -23.90 32.74 -23.60
CA ASN A 36 -22.63 32.80 -24.34
C ASN A 36 -21.43 32.36 -23.48
N LYS A 37 -21.42 32.69 -22.18
CA LYS A 37 -20.41 32.20 -21.24
C LYS A 37 -20.48 30.69 -21.06
N ASP A 38 -21.69 30.14 -20.88
CA ASP A 38 -21.90 28.71 -20.74
C ASP A 38 -21.46 27.95 -22.00
N GLN A 39 -21.69 28.52 -23.17
CA GLN A 39 -21.24 27.96 -24.45
C GLN A 39 -19.71 27.89 -24.53
N ILE A 40 -19.00 28.93 -24.09
CA ILE A 40 -17.52 28.94 -24.05
C ILE A 40 -17.00 27.87 -23.07
N VAL A 41 -17.55 27.80 -21.87
CA VAL A 41 -17.15 26.79 -20.86
C VAL A 41 -17.40 25.37 -21.38
N LYS A 42 -18.53 25.15 -22.06
CA LYS A 42 -18.84 23.86 -22.68
C LYS A 42 -17.82 23.47 -23.76
N GLU A 43 -17.37 24.42 -24.57
CA GLU A 43 -16.35 24.18 -25.60
C GLU A 43 -14.98 23.91 -24.99
N GLU A 44 -14.60 24.61 -23.92
CA GLU A 44 -13.36 24.36 -23.18
C GLU A 44 -13.37 22.98 -22.51
N LEU A 45 -14.44 22.64 -21.79
CA LEU A 45 -14.60 21.32 -21.17
C LEU A 45 -14.62 20.19 -22.21
N GLY A 46 -15.21 20.44 -23.38
CA GLY A 46 -15.21 19.51 -24.51
C GLY A 46 -13.79 19.20 -25.01
N LYS A 47 -12.95 20.23 -25.17
CA LYS A 47 -11.54 20.06 -25.56
C LYS A 47 -10.74 19.31 -24.51
N GLU A 48 -10.95 19.62 -23.23
CA GLU A 48 -10.24 18.96 -22.13
C GLU A 48 -10.63 17.47 -22.04
N MET A 49 -11.89 17.14 -22.26
CA MET A 49 -12.36 15.76 -22.32
C MET A 49 -11.79 15.00 -23.53
N GLU A 50 -11.71 15.63 -24.71
CA GLU A 50 -11.10 15.05 -25.91
C GLU A 50 -9.59 14.79 -25.73
N GLU A 51 -8.88 15.70 -25.05
CA GLU A 51 -7.48 15.51 -24.71
C GLU A 51 -7.28 14.37 -23.70
N LEU A 52 -8.14 14.29 -22.68
CA LEU A 52 -8.08 13.21 -21.68
C LEU A 52 -8.34 11.84 -22.32
N VAL A 53 -9.32 11.74 -23.21
CA VAL A 53 -9.58 10.52 -23.99
C VAL A 53 -8.39 10.15 -24.88
N SER A 54 -7.78 11.14 -25.53
CA SER A 54 -6.57 10.92 -26.34
C SER A 54 -5.41 10.39 -25.50
N ARG A 55 -5.20 10.94 -24.29
CA ARG A 55 -4.16 10.48 -23.36
C ARG A 55 -4.43 9.07 -22.83
N MET A 56 -5.68 8.76 -22.50
CA MET A 56 -6.07 7.41 -22.07
C MET A 56 -5.87 6.37 -23.17
N THR A 57 -6.21 6.71 -24.41
CA THR A 57 -6.04 5.80 -25.55
C THR A 57 -4.57 5.53 -25.87
N THR A 58 -3.70 6.55 -25.81
CA THR A 58 -2.25 6.34 -25.96
C THR A 58 -1.67 5.48 -24.85
N GLN A 59 -2.05 5.74 -23.59
CA GLN A 59 -1.56 4.97 -22.45
C GLN A 59 -2.03 3.50 -22.51
N THR A 60 -3.27 3.27 -22.97
CA THR A 60 -3.78 1.90 -23.18
C THR A 60 -3.01 1.17 -24.28
N ALA A 61 -2.66 1.86 -25.37
CA ALA A 61 -1.86 1.28 -26.44
C ALA A 61 -0.44 0.94 -25.97
N GLU A 62 0.19 1.82 -25.20
CA GLU A 62 1.52 1.59 -24.60
C GLU A 62 1.51 0.37 -23.66
N PHE A 63 0.53 0.29 -22.74
CA PHE A 63 0.40 -0.88 -21.87
C PHE A 63 0.16 -2.18 -22.64
N GLN A 64 -0.58 -2.14 -23.75
CA GLN A 64 -0.81 -3.31 -24.57
C GLN A 64 0.48 -3.78 -25.29
N ILE A 65 1.33 -2.84 -25.70
CA ILE A 65 2.66 -3.14 -26.28
C ILE A 65 3.56 -3.74 -25.21
N GLU A 66 3.64 -3.13 -24.03
CA GLU A 66 4.46 -3.62 -22.92
C GLU A 66 4.04 -5.03 -22.47
N LYS A 67 2.72 -5.25 -22.35
CA LYS A 67 2.16 -6.59 -22.11
C LYS A 67 2.56 -7.59 -23.18
N GLY A 68 2.54 -7.19 -24.47
CA GLY A 68 2.99 -8.03 -25.57
C GLY A 68 4.46 -8.43 -25.44
N ASN A 69 5.33 -7.47 -25.11
CA ASN A 69 6.76 -7.71 -24.91
C ASN A 69 7.03 -8.67 -23.75
N LEU A 70 6.34 -8.48 -22.61
CA LEU A 70 6.46 -9.37 -21.45
C LEU A 70 5.99 -10.79 -21.77
N VAL A 71 4.90 -10.95 -22.53
CA VAL A 71 4.43 -12.27 -22.97
C VAL A 71 5.48 -12.94 -23.87
N GLU A 72 6.10 -12.19 -24.78
CA GLU A 72 7.17 -12.73 -25.64
C GLU A 72 8.40 -13.15 -24.83
N GLU A 73 8.78 -12.39 -23.81
CA GLU A 73 9.88 -12.72 -22.90
C GLU A 73 9.59 -13.97 -22.07
N ILE A 74 8.37 -14.12 -21.55
CA ILE A 74 7.93 -15.33 -20.83
C ILE A 74 8.03 -16.56 -21.73
N VAL A 75 7.59 -16.46 -23.00
CA VAL A 75 7.67 -17.58 -23.95
C VAL A 75 9.13 -17.98 -24.20
N LYS A 76 10.03 -17.01 -24.40
CA LYS A 76 11.47 -17.27 -24.57
C LYS A 76 12.06 -17.98 -23.35
N LEU A 77 11.75 -17.51 -22.14
CA LEU A 77 12.22 -18.13 -20.91
C LEU A 77 11.67 -19.55 -20.72
N GLN A 78 10.40 -19.82 -21.10
CA GLN A 78 9.84 -21.17 -21.09
C GLN A 78 10.53 -22.10 -22.09
N GLU A 79 10.86 -21.62 -23.29
CA GLU A 79 11.61 -22.40 -24.28
C GLU A 79 13.02 -22.75 -23.78
N GLU A 80 13.74 -21.79 -23.18
CA GLU A 80 15.06 -22.02 -22.57
C GLU A 80 14.98 -23.02 -21.41
N GLN A 81 13.95 -22.91 -20.58
CA GLN A 81 13.70 -23.85 -19.48
C GLN A 81 13.44 -25.26 -20.02
N GLN A 82 12.64 -25.40 -21.09
CA GLN A 82 12.34 -26.69 -21.71
C GLN A 82 13.58 -27.32 -22.36
N GLN A 83 14.40 -26.52 -23.05
CA GLN A 83 15.68 -26.99 -23.59
C GLN A 83 16.65 -27.44 -22.48
N SER A 84 16.72 -26.69 -21.38
CA SER A 84 17.56 -27.07 -20.24
C SER A 84 17.10 -28.39 -19.59
N ALA A 85 15.78 -28.61 -19.49
CA ALA A 85 15.20 -29.85 -18.99
C ALA A 85 15.52 -31.04 -19.91
N GLU A 86 15.47 -30.84 -21.24
CA GLU A 86 15.79 -31.87 -22.23
C GLU A 86 17.28 -32.28 -22.19
N VAL A 87 18.19 -31.32 -21.98
CA VAL A 87 19.63 -31.57 -21.76
C VAL A 87 19.88 -32.36 -20.47
N ILE A 88 19.17 -32.03 -19.39
CA ILE A 88 19.29 -32.76 -18.10
C ILE A 88 18.79 -34.20 -18.25
N VAL A 89 17.67 -34.42 -18.93
CA VAL A 89 17.12 -35.76 -19.17
C VAL A 89 18.08 -36.60 -20.03
N SER A 90 18.66 -36.03 -21.07
CA SER A 90 19.61 -36.72 -21.94
C SER A 90 20.95 -37.04 -21.26
N GLN A 91 21.44 -36.18 -20.35
CA GLN A 91 22.60 -36.50 -19.49
C GLN A 91 22.31 -37.64 -18.50
N ASN A 92 21.14 -37.62 -17.85
CA ASN A 92 20.76 -38.68 -16.89
C ASN A 92 20.57 -40.06 -17.54
N LEU A 93 20.11 -40.12 -18.80
CA LEU A 93 20.03 -41.37 -19.57
C LEU A 93 21.41 -41.92 -19.96
N GLY A 94 22.41 -41.05 -20.19
CA GLY A 94 23.80 -41.44 -20.44
C GLY A 94 24.51 -42.04 -19.22
N ASP A 95 24.23 -41.50 -18.02
CA ASP A 95 24.81 -41.99 -16.77
C ASP A 95 24.12 -43.28 -16.26
N ALA A 96 22.82 -43.48 -16.54
CA ALA A 96 22.12 -44.72 -16.21
C ALA A 96 22.54 -45.92 -17.08
N ALA A 97 22.91 -45.70 -18.35
CA ALA A 97 23.39 -46.74 -19.25
C ALA A 97 24.83 -47.22 -18.92
N THR A 98 25.63 -46.38 -18.27
CA THR A 98 26.99 -46.74 -17.82
C THR A 98 27.02 -47.35 -16.42
N SER A 99 26.03 -47.08 -15.56
CA SER A 99 25.98 -47.57 -14.18
C SER A 99 25.29 -48.94 -13.97
N THR A 100 24.58 -49.46 -14.98
CA THR A 100 23.80 -50.72 -14.87
C THR A 100 24.51 -51.99 -15.38
N ARG A 101 25.80 -51.93 -15.76
CA ARG A 101 26.61 -53.12 -16.13
C ARG A 101 27.70 -53.47 -15.11
N THR A 102 27.34 -53.60 -13.84
CA THR A 102 28.22 -54.26 -12.86
C THR A 102 27.42 -55.21 -11.96
N SER A 103 27.28 -56.45 -12.43
CA SER A 103 27.07 -57.62 -11.56
C SER A 103 28.35 -58.47 -11.59
N PRO A 104 28.76 -59.07 -10.46
CA PRO A 104 30.10 -59.59 -10.27
C PRO A 104 30.16 -61.06 -10.69
N SER A 105 30.87 -61.39 -11.78
CA SER A 105 31.61 -62.65 -11.89
C SER A 105 32.33 -62.73 -13.24
N LYS A 106 33.58 -63.21 -13.21
CA LYS A 106 34.41 -63.64 -14.34
C LYS A 106 34.96 -62.51 -15.21
N THR A 107 36.22 -62.10 -14.95
CA THR A 107 37.38 -62.39 -15.82
C THR A 107 38.64 -61.69 -15.28
N SER A 108 39.49 -62.47 -14.65
CA SER A 108 40.84 -62.10 -14.21
C SER A 108 41.87 -62.23 -15.35
N ALA A 109 41.55 -61.77 -16.57
CA ALA A 109 42.37 -62.09 -17.75
C ALA A 109 42.73 -60.93 -18.68
N ASP A 110 42.15 -59.73 -18.54
CA ASP A 110 42.37 -58.63 -19.52
C ASP A 110 42.99 -57.36 -18.94
N LEU A 111 43.69 -57.44 -17.79
CA LEU A 111 44.39 -56.28 -17.21
C LEU A 111 45.91 -56.29 -17.40
N ASP A 112 46.49 -57.34 -18.01
CA ASP A 112 47.94 -57.39 -18.29
C ASP A 112 48.32 -56.94 -19.71
N THR A 113 47.37 -56.77 -20.63
CA THR A 113 47.64 -56.42 -22.04
C THR A 113 47.62 -54.92 -22.34
N SER A 114 47.16 -54.07 -21.42
CA SER A 114 47.18 -52.61 -21.57
C SER A 114 48.17 -51.93 -20.62
N ARG A 115 49.25 -52.62 -20.25
CA ARG A 115 50.39 -52.06 -19.50
C ARG A 115 51.70 -52.08 -20.30
N ASN A 116 51.77 -52.83 -21.39
CA ASN A 116 52.97 -52.98 -22.23
C ASN A 116 53.01 -52.09 -23.49
N SER A 117 52.03 -51.21 -23.70
CA SER A 117 52.00 -50.27 -24.83
C SER A 117 52.35 -48.82 -24.45
N ALA A 118 52.61 -48.54 -23.17
CA ALA A 118 53.02 -47.22 -22.69
C ALA A 118 54.54 -47.06 -22.47
N ASP A 119 55.32 -48.14 -22.59
CA ASP A 119 56.76 -48.15 -22.26
C ASP A 119 57.69 -48.10 -23.50
N THR A 120 57.16 -47.80 -24.69
CA THR A 120 57.96 -47.80 -25.94
C THR A 120 57.78 -46.55 -26.78
N LEU A 121 57.62 -45.36 -26.18
CA LEU A 121 57.68 -44.08 -26.91
C LEU A 121 58.32 -42.93 -26.10
N VAL A 122 59.21 -43.23 -25.14
CA VAL A 122 59.99 -42.21 -24.39
C VAL A 122 61.49 -42.35 -24.68
N ALA A 123 61.86 -42.42 -25.96
CA ALA A 123 63.25 -42.39 -26.37
C ALA A 123 63.43 -41.78 -27.77
N THR A 124 63.06 -40.51 -27.95
CA THR A 124 63.70 -39.63 -28.95
C THR A 124 63.28 -38.17 -28.76
N SER A 125 64.29 -37.32 -28.55
CA SER A 125 64.37 -35.90 -28.90
C SER A 125 63.85 -34.84 -27.89
N PRO A 126 64.47 -33.65 -27.88
CA PRO A 126 64.91 -33.01 -26.63
C PRO A 126 64.21 -31.69 -26.27
N SER A 127 64.32 -31.35 -24.98
CA SER A 127 64.33 -30.00 -24.38
C SER A 127 63.17 -29.02 -24.68
N SER A 128 62.19 -28.99 -23.77
CA SER A 128 61.82 -27.78 -22.99
C SER A 128 60.96 -28.16 -21.76
N GLY A 129 61.40 -29.14 -20.99
CA GLY A 129 60.69 -29.52 -19.75
C GLY A 129 60.97 -28.52 -18.64
N VAL A 130 60.01 -27.64 -18.34
CA VAL A 130 59.97 -26.92 -17.06
C VAL A 130 59.85 -27.98 -15.96
N ALA A 131 60.90 -28.16 -15.17
CA ALA A 131 60.90 -29.08 -14.05
C ALA A 131 60.01 -28.49 -12.94
N ILE A 132 58.75 -28.92 -12.89
CA ILE A 132 57.84 -28.60 -11.78
C ILE A 132 58.45 -29.20 -10.52
N THR A 133 58.76 -28.33 -9.56
CA THR A 133 59.34 -28.75 -8.27
C THR A 133 58.27 -29.44 -7.42
N GLU A 134 58.69 -30.35 -6.53
CA GLU A 134 57.76 -31.07 -5.64
C GLU A 134 56.93 -30.12 -4.76
N ASP A 135 57.51 -28.98 -4.40
CA ASP A 135 56.83 -27.88 -3.72
C ASP A 135 55.71 -27.26 -4.56
N GLU A 136 55.93 -27.00 -5.85
CA GLU A 136 54.89 -26.49 -6.75
C GLU A 136 53.75 -27.50 -6.94
N LEU A 137 54.08 -28.79 -7.02
CA LEU A 137 53.08 -29.86 -7.11
C LEU A 137 52.22 -29.93 -5.84
N SER A 138 52.83 -29.75 -4.67
CA SER A 138 52.13 -29.73 -3.37
C SER A 138 51.19 -28.52 -3.24
N ARG A 139 51.63 -27.34 -3.71
CA ARG A 139 50.84 -26.10 -3.74
C ARG A 139 49.63 -26.26 -4.66
N ILE A 140 49.84 -26.71 -5.89
CA ILE A 140 48.76 -26.98 -6.85
C ILE A 140 47.72 -27.96 -6.28
N LYS A 141 48.17 -29.00 -5.57
CA LYS A 141 47.27 -29.99 -4.95
C LYS A 141 46.44 -29.38 -3.81
N SER A 142 47.02 -28.49 -3.02
CA SER A 142 46.31 -27.75 -1.97
C SER A 142 45.28 -26.77 -2.55
N ASP A 143 45.64 -26.03 -3.60
CA ASP A 143 44.74 -25.13 -4.31
C ASP A 143 43.60 -25.88 -4.98
N LEU A 144 43.86 -27.04 -5.60
CA LEU A 144 42.81 -27.90 -6.16
C LEU A 144 41.82 -28.36 -5.08
N LYS A 145 42.30 -28.66 -3.87
CA LYS A 145 41.44 -29.05 -2.75
C LYS A 145 40.57 -27.87 -2.31
N ARG A 146 41.16 -26.67 -2.21
CA ARG A 146 40.47 -25.42 -1.87
C ARG A 146 39.42 -25.05 -2.91
N ILE A 147 39.77 -25.04 -4.20
CA ILE A 147 38.83 -24.78 -5.30
C ILE A 147 37.70 -25.82 -5.31
N ARG A 148 38.00 -27.09 -4.99
CA ARG A 148 36.96 -28.13 -4.89
C ARG A 148 36.01 -27.88 -3.71
N SER A 149 36.50 -27.43 -2.55
CA SER A 149 35.61 -27.06 -1.43
C SER A 149 34.79 -25.80 -1.74
N GLU A 150 35.41 -24.77 -2.33
CA GLU A 150 34.71 -23.54 -2.74
C GLU A 150 33.61 -23.88 -3.76
N ARG A 151 33.91 -24.69 -4.79
CA ARG A 151 32.91 -25.16 -5.76
C ARG A 151 31.75 -25.89 -5.09
N ASN A 152 32.03 -26.75 -4.11
CA ASN A 152 30.97 -27.48 -3.40
C ASN A 152 30.11 -26.52 -2.56
N GLN A 153 30.71 -25.52 -1.93
CA GLN A 153 29.99 -24.49 -1.17
C GLN A 153 29.10 -23.66 -2.09
N LEU A 154 29.64 -23.13 -3.20
CA LEU A 154 28.88 -22.41 -4.23
C LEU A 154 27.71 -23.24 -4.78
N LYS A 155 27.86 -24.56 -4.89
CA LYS A 155 26.78 -25.46 -5.32
C LYS A 155 25.66 -25.57 -4.28
N VAL A 156 25.98 -25.50 -3.01
CA VAL A 156 24.99 -25.45 -1.93
C VAL A 156 24.29 -24.09 -1.92
N ASP A 157 25.06 -23.01 -1.96
CA ASP A 157 24.52 -21.64 -1.96
C ASP A 157 23.59 -21.41 -3.16
N LEU A 158 23.96 -21.92 -4.34
CA LEU A 158 23.11 -21.86 -5.54
C LEU A 158 21.78 -22.60 -5.34
N ARG A 159 21.79 -23.77 -4.69
CA ARG A 159 20.55 -24.51 -4.39
C ARG A 159 19.68 -23.76 -3.39
N THR A 160 20.29 -23.16 -2.37
CA THR A 160 19.57 -22.35 -1.38
C THR A 160 18.91 -21.15 -2.05
N ALA A 161 19.67 -20.40 -2.86
CA ALA A 161 19.14 -19.26 -3.60
C ALA A 161 18.02 -19.64 -4.58
N GLN A 162 18.13 -20.82 -5.24
CA GLN A 162 17.07 -21.34 -6.11
C GLN A 162 15.79 -21.68 -5.32
N TYR A 163 15.94 -22.25 -4.12
CA TYR A 163 14.81 -22.56 -3.25
C TYR A 163 14.13 -21.28 -2.74
N GLU A 164 14.91 -20.31 -2.28
CA GLU A 164 14.40 -19.00 -1.83
C GLU A 164 13.67 -18.27 -2.96
N LEU A 165 14.23 -18.25 -4.17
CA LEU A 165 13.60 -17.63 -5.33
C LEU A 165 12.24 -18.28 -5.64
N ALA A 166 12.19 -19.62 -5.71
CA ALA A 166 10.94 -20.34 -5.95
C ALA A 166 9.87 -20.02 -4.89
N GLN A 167 10.28 -19.95 -3.61
CA GLN A 167 9.37 -19.59 -2.53
C GLN A 167 8.84 -18.16 -2.67
N THR A 168 9.70 -17.19 -3.01
CA THR A 168 9.25 -15.80 -3.24
C THR A 168 8.34 -15.66 -4.46
N GLU A 169 8.54 -16.47 -5.50
CA GLU A 169 7.65 -16.49 -6.67
C GLU A 169 6.28 -17.06 -6.32
N ASP A 170 6.22 -18.12 -5.53
CA ASP A 170 4.97 -18.71 -5.03
C ASP A 170 4.19 -17.72 -4.14
N ASP A 171 4.88 -17.06 -3.19
CA ASP A 171 4.29 -16.06 -2.30
C ASP A 171 3.73 -14.87 -3.12
N ARG A 172 4.50 -14.35 -4.08
CA ARG A 172 4.06 -13.26 -4.96
C ARG A 172 2.87 -13.66 -5.82
N SER A 173 2.84 -14.91 -6.31
CA SER A 173 1.70 -15.45 -7.07
C SER A 173 0.44 -15.49 -6.20
N ALA A 174 0.56 -15.95 -4.96
CA ALA A 174 -0.56 -15.99 -4.02
C ALA A 174 -1.10 -14.58 -3.68
N GLU A 175 -0.22 -13.60 -3.50
CA GLU A 175 -0.59 -12.19 -3.29
C GLU A 175 -1.36 -11.63 -4.49
N HIS A 176 -0.87 -11.85 -5.71
CA HIS A 176 -1.56 -11.41 -6.93
C HIS A 176 -2.93 -12.08 -7.11
N GLU A 177 -3.07 -13.36 -6.75
CA GLU A 177 -4.37 -14.02 -6.76
C GLU A 177 -5.34 -13.42 -5.75
N GLU A 178 -4.87 -13.08 -4.54
CA GLU A 178 -5.69 -12.44 -3.53
C GLU A 178 -6.13 -11.04 -3.97
N GLU A 179 -5.22 -10.25 -4.53
CA GLU A 179 -5.52 -8.95 -5.10
C GLU A 179 -6.55 -9.08 -6.25
N GLY A 180 -6.36 -10.06 -7.14
CA GLY A 180 -7.33 -10.38 -8.20
C GLY A 180 -8.72 -10.71 -7.65
N ARG A 181 -8.81 -11.53 -6.60
CA ARG A 181 -10.08 -11.84 -5.92
C ARG A 181 -10.70 -10.58 -5.28
N ARG A 182 -9.89 -9.70 -4.69
CA ARG A 182 -10.35 -8.45 -4.08
C ARG A 182 -10.89 -7.48 -5.12
N LEU A 183 -10.16 -7.30 -6.23
CA LEU A 183 -10.58 -6.48 -7.36
C LEU A 183 -11.86 -7.02 -7.99
N GLN A 184 -11.96 -8.33 -8.19
CA GLN A 184 -13.17 -8.96 -8.71
C GLN A 184 -14.40 -8.69 -7.82
N LYS A 185 -14.28 -8.85 -6.50
CA LYS A 185 -15.36 -8.51 -5.56
C LYS A 185 -15.78 -7.04 -5.67
N ARG A 186 -14.80 -6.13 -5.80
CA ARG A 186 -15.05 -4.69 -5.95
C ARG A 186 -15.75 -4.37 -7.26
N VAL A 187 -15.33 -4.99 -8.37
CA VAL A 187 -15.99 -4.85 -9.68
C VAL A 187 -17.43 -5.35 -9.60
N SER A 188 -17.67 -6.53 -9.04
CA SER A 188 -19.04 -7.03 -8.86
C SER A 188 -19.91 -6.11 -7.99
N GLY A 189 -19.35 -5.51 -6.93
CA GLY A 189 -20.05 -4.49 -6.13
C GLY A 189 -20.42 -3.27 -6.96
N LEU A 190 -19.48 -2.73 -7.73
CA LEU A 190 -19.72 -1.57 -8.61
C LEU A 190 -20.74 -1.88 -9.72
N GLU A 191 -20.76 -3.11 -10.25
CA GLU A 191 -21.76 -3.54 -11.24
C GLU A 191 -23.17 -3.53 -10.65
N VAL A 192 -23.33 -4.00 -9.41
CA VAL A 192 -24.60 -3.94 -8.67
C VAL A 192 -25.02 -2.49 -8.43
N ASP A 193 -24.10 -1.65 -7.95
CA ASP A 193 -24.38 -0.22 -7.72
C ASP A 193 -24.78 0.50 -9.00
N ARG A 194 -24.10 0.21 -10.11
CA ARG A 194 -24.45 0.74 -11.43
C ARG A 194 -25.87 0.32 -11.84
N MET A 195 -26.25 -0.94 -11.64
CA MET A 195 -27.60 -1.41 -11.94
C MET A 195 -28.65 -0.70 -11.08
N ASN A 196 -28.40 -0.56 -9.78
CA ASN A 196 -29.29 0.14 -8.85
C ASN A 196 -29.46 1.62 -9.22
N LEU A 197 -28.37 2.29 -9.58
CA LEU A 197 -28.41 3.69 -10.03
C LEU A 197 -29.16 3.82 -11.36
N GLN A 198 -28.94 2.91 -12.30
CA GLN A 198 -29.64 2.92 -13.57
C GLN A 198 -31.15 2.69 -13.40
N GLU A 199 -31.55 1.80 -12.48
CA GLU A 199 -32.95 1.63 -12.12
C GLU A 199 -33.54 2.90 -11.50
N ARG A 200 -32.84 3.52 -10.55
CA ARG A 200 -33.30 4.76 -9.91
C ARG A 200 -33.43 5.92 -10.89
N VAL A 201 -32.49 6.05 -11.83
CA VAL A 201 -32.58 7.01 -12.93
C VAL A 201 -33.81 6.72 -13.78
N GLY A 202 -34.05 5.47 -14.19
CA GLY A 202 -35.24 5.10 -14.94
C GLY A 202 -36.55 5.41 -14.22
N GLN A 203 -36.61 5.17 -12.90
CA GLN A 203 -37.77 5.53 -12.08
C GLN A 203 -37.98 7.05 -12.00
N LEU A 204 -36.90 7.84 -11.90
CA LEU A 204 -36.98 9.30 -11.88
C LEU A 204 -37.40 9.86 -13.24
N GLU A 205 -36.86 9.32 -14.33
CA GLU A 205 -37.25 9.64 -15.71
C GLU A 205 -38.73 9.32 -15.96
N GLU A 206 -39.21 8.16 -15.48
CA GLU A 206 -40.61 7.77 -15.58
C GLU A 206 -41.54 8.71 -14.78
N LYS A 207 -41.14 9.09 -13.56
CA LYS A 207 -41.88 10.07 -12.74
C LYS A 207 -41.93 11.45 -13.39
N LEU A 208 -40.82 11.89 -13.99
CA LEU A 208 -40.73 13.14 -14.74
C LEU A 208 -41.62 13.10 -16.00
N PHE A 209 -41.56 12.00 -16.76
CA PHE A 209 -42.31 11.81 -18.00
C PHE A 209 -43.82 11.72 -17.76
N LYS A 210 -44.26 11.09 -16.66
CA LYS A 210 -45.68 10.98 -16.29
C LYS A 210 -46.29 12.30 -15.81
N GLY A 211 -45.54 13.40 -15.72
CA GLY A 211 -46.05 14.70 -15.29
C GLY A 211 -46.65 14.68 -13.88
N ALA A 212 -46.21 13.72 -13.05
CA ALA A 212 -46.73 13.47 -11.71
C ALA A 212 -46.01 14.28 -10.62
N LEU A 213 -45.32 15.35 -11.00
CA LEU A 213 -44.89 16.37 -10.06
C LEU A 213 -45.85 17.54 -10.25
N SER A 214 -46.82 17.64 -9.35
CA SER A 214 -47.48 18.94 -9.09
C SER A 214 -46.37 19.96 -8.88
N GLY A 215 -46.53 21.20 -9.36
CA GLY A 215 -45.48 22.24 -9.25
C GLY A 215 -44.90 22.38 -7.85
N GLU A 216 -45.70 22.12 -6.81
CA GLU A 216 -45.27 22.10 -5.41
C GLU A 216 -44.31 20.95 -5.05
N GLU A 217 -44.49 19.74 -5.59
CA GLU A 217 -43.60 18.60 -5.29
C GLU A 217 -42.27 18.71 -6.03
N ALA A 218 -42.26 19.27 -7.24
CA ALA A 218 -41.02 19.62 -7.93
C ALA A 218 -40.23 20.68 -7.15
N GLU A 219 -40.91 21.70 -6.63
CA GLU A 219 -40.28 22.81 -5.91
C GLU A 219 -39.75 22.39 -4.52
N LEU A 220 -40.41 21.46 -3.84
CA LEU A 220 -39.89 20.82 -2.63
C LEU A 220 -38.64 19.97 -2.93
N LEU A 221 -38.66 19.16 -3.98
CA LEU A 221 -37.50 18.34 -4.36
C LEU A 221 -36.29 19.21 -4.75
N PHE A 222 -36.53 20.31 -5.48
CA PHE A 222 -35.49 21.27 -5.83
C PHE A 222 -34.93 21.98 -4.60
N ASN A 223 -35.75 22.29 -3.60
CA ASN A 223 -35.29 22.88 -2.34
C ASN A 223 -34.48 21.89 -1.51
N ASP A 224 -34.91 20.63 -1.41
CA ASP A 224 -34.15 19.58 -0.70
C ASP A 224 -32.77 19.36 -1.34
N VAL A 225 -32.71 19.26 -2.68
CA VAL A 225 -31.44 19.11 -3.42
C VAL A 225 -30.57 20.36 -3.26
N ARG A 226 -31.18 21.55 -3.20
CA ARG A 226 -30.46 22.81 -3.00
C ARG A 226 -29.86 22.89 -1.59
N GLU A 227 -30.61 22.48 -0.58
CA GLU A 227 -30.19 22.45 0.81
C GLU A 227 -29.09 21.41 1.04
N GLU A 228 -29.23 20.20 0.48
CA GLU A 228 -28.20 19.17 0.52
C GLU A 228 -26.90 19.65 -0.17
N ARG A 229 -27.02 20.34 -1.31
CA ARG A 229 -25.88 20.96 -2.00
C ARG A 229 -25.23 22.06 -1.15
N ASP A 230 -26.01 22.90 -0.48
CA ASP A 230 -25.48 23.94 0.42
C ASP A 230 -24.81 23.32 1.66
N GLN A 231 -25.35 22.23 2.21
CA GLN A 231 -24.74 21.48 3.32
C GLN A 231 -23.41 20.83 2.90
N LEU A 232 -23.38 20.13 1.77
CA LEU A 232 -22.15 19.53 1.23
C LEU A 232 -21.11 20.59 0.89
N SER A 233 -21.53 21.71 0.30
CA SER A 233 -20.64 22.85 0.06
C SER A 233 -20.06 23.42 1.36
N GLY A 234 -20.85 23.49 2.43
CA GLY A 234 -20.39 23.91 3.76
C GLY A 234 -19.39 22.93 4.38
N GLN A 235 -19.64 21.61 4.24
CA GLN A 235 -18.69 20.58 4.69
C GLN A 235 -17.36 20.66 3.93
N VAL A 236 -17.40 20.84 2.61
CA VAL A 236 -16.20 21.04 1.79
C VAL A 236 -15.43 22.28 2.25
N GLN A 237 -16.13 23.39 2.52
CA GLN A 237 -15.48 24.62 2.98
C GLN A 237 -14.84 24.45 4.37
N PHE A 238 -15.50 23.73 5.28
CA PHE A 238 -14.96 23.38 6.59
C PHE A 238 -13.72 22.48 6.48
N LEU A 239 -13.78 21.43 5.66
CA LEU A 239 -12.62 20.56 5.40
C LEU A 239 -11.46 21.35 4.80
N ASN A 240 -11.73 22.25 3.86
CA ASN A 240 -10.70 23.12 3.30
C ASN A 240 -10.05 24.02 4.37
N SER A 241 -10.82 24.54 5.35
CA SER A 241 -10.21 25.29 6.47
C SER A 241 -9.33 24.41 7.37
N ILE A 242 -9.75 23.16 7.63
CA ILE A 242 -8.93 22.22 8.41
C ILE A 242 -7.66 21.86 7.65
N ILE A 243 -7.75 21.62 6.34
CA ILE A 243 -6.60 21.31 5.50
C ILE A 243 -5.59 22.46 5.56
N VAL A 244 -6.03 23.70 5.40
CA VAL A 244 -5.15 24.88 5.52
C VAL A 244 -4.49 24.97 6.90
N ASP A 245 -5.25 24.73 7.98
CA ASP A 245 -4.71 24.74 9.35
C ASP A 245 -3.68 23.60 9.58
N LEU A 246 -3.96 22.41 9.05
CA LEU A 246 -3.07 21.25 9.13
C LEU A 246 -1.81 21.44 8.28
N GLU A 247 -1.92 22.04 7.10
CA GLU A 247 -0.78 22.40 6.26
C GLU A 247 0.09 23.45 6.93
N ALA A 248 -0.50 24.50 7.50
CA ALA A 248 0.23 25.50 8.28
C ALA A 248 0.96 24.87 9.47
N LYS A 249 0.31 23.93 10.17
CA LYS A 249 0.93 23.19 11.27
C LYS A 249 2.03 22.24 10.79
N THR A 250 1.84 21.59 9.64
CA THR A 250 2.84 20.70 9.04
C THR A 250 4.08 21.49 8.62
N VAL A 251 3.89 22.64 7.96
CA VAL A 251 4.98 23.56 7.61
C VAL A 251 5.69 24.08 8.87
N SER A 252 4.95 24.44 9.92
CA SER A 252 5.52 24.87 11.20
C SER A 252 6.35 23.77 11.87
N LEU A 253 5.84 22.52 11.88
CA LEU A 253 6.57 21.38 12.42
C LEU A 253 7.79 21.01 11.58
N GLN A 254 7.68 21.05 10.25
CA GLN A 254 8.81 20.86 9.34
C GLN A 254 9.88 21.93 9.53
N ALA A 255 9.48 23.19 9.71
CA ALA A 255 10.41 24.28 10.04
C ALA A 255 11.10 24.03 11.39
N SER A 256 10.34 23.63 12.42
CA SER A 256 10.89 23.32 13.74
C SER A 256 11.84 22.11 13.71
N LEU A 257 11.50 21.08 12.94
CA LEU A 257 12.35 19.91 12.70
C LEU A 257 13.62 20.30 11.91
N SER A 258 13.50 21.19 10.92
CA SER A 258 14.64 21.65 10.13
C SER A 258 15.65 22.44 10.98
N VAL A 259 15.16 23.24 11.92
CA VAL A 259 15.98 23.94 12.93
C VAL A 259 16.61 22.93 13.91
N ALA A 260 15.89 21.88 14.30
CA ALA A 260 16.42 20.84 15.18
C ALA A 260 17.49 19.95 14.51
N LEU A 261 17.36 19.68 13.21
CA LEU A 261 18.28 18.83 12.44
C LEU A 261 19.48 19.60 11.86
N ASN A 262 19.33 20.91 11.61
CA ASN A 262 20.40 21.79 11.14
C ASN A 262 20.47 23.08 11.99
N PRO A 263 20.89 23.01 13.26
CA PRO A 263 20.99 24.18 14.11
C PRO A 263 22.04 25.14 13.54
N THR A 264 21.63 26.37 13.22
CA THR A 264 22.56 27.44 12.85
C THR A 264 23.35 27.89 14.09
N ASP A 265 24.51 28.55 13.92
CA ASP A 265 25.32 28.97 15.06
C ASP A 265 24.61 30.02 15.95
N ASP A 266 23.61 30.74 15.41
CA ASP A 266 22.71 31.60 16.18
C ASP A 266 21.69 30.80 17.02
N ASP A 267 21.23 29.64 16.54
CA ASP A 267 20.32 28.73 17.27
C ASP A 267 21.03 28.02 18.43
N LYS A 268 22.34 27.75 18.29
CA LYS A 268 23.17 27.24 19.41
C LYS A 268 23.35 28.28 20.51
N ALA A 269 23.42 29.56 20.15
CA ALA A 269 23.49 30.66 21.12
C ALA A 269 22.14 30.82 21.88
N LEU A 270 21.00 30.68 21.19
CA LEU A 270 19.69 30.70 21.82
C LEU A 270 19.40 29.45 22.68
N GLN A 271 19.78 28.24 22.23
CA GLN A 271 19.67 27.02 23.06
C GLN A 271 20.59 27.04 24.29
N SER A 272 21.66 27.83 24.29
CA SER A 272 22.49 28.02 25.49
C SER A 272 21.84 28.95 26.54
N SER A 273 20.80 29.70 26.17
CA SER A 273 20.11 30.68 27.02
C SER A 273 18.66 30.31 27.39
N VAL A 274 18.05 29.34 26.71
CA VAL A 274 16.75 28.77 27.11
C VAL A 274 16.99 27.64 28.12
N SER A 275 16.81 27.98 29.40
CA SER A 275 16.62 27.11 30.56
C SER A 275 16.88 25.62 30.31
N ARG A 276 18.04 25.12 30.76
CA ARG A 276 18.26 23.67 30.92
C ARG A 276 17.02 23.08 31.62
N PRO A 277 16.36 22.05 31.08
CA PRO A 277 15.34 21.35 31.85
C PRO A 277 16.02 20.89 33.14
N VAL A 278 15.55 21.38 34.28
CA VAL A 278 16.01 20.90 35.58
C VAL A 278 15.75 19.40 35.56
N ALA A 279 16.81 18.61 35.69
CA ALA A 279 16.69 17.16 35.74
C ALA A 279 15.63 16.81 36.80
N PRO A 280 14.72 15.85 36.55
CA PRO A 280 13.76 15.39 37.55
C PRO A 280 14.50 15.14 38.86
N ARG A 281 14.04 15.77 39.95
CA ARG A 281 14.67 15.62 41.27
C ARG A 281 14.54 14.17 41.69
N MET A 282 15.65 13.55 42.07
CA MET A 282 15.66 12.17 42.53
C MET A 282 14.98 12.14 43.90
N PHE A 283 13.93 11.35 44.06
CA PHE A 283 13.22 11.20 45.32
C PHE A 283 13.26 9.73 45.69
N CYS A 284 13.72 9.43 46.89
CA CYS A 284 13.68 8.07 47.41
C CYS A 284 12.40 7.90 48.23
N ASP A 285 11.48 7.08 47.72
CA ASP A 285 10.20 6.76 48.34
C ASP A 285 10.35 5.97 49.66
N ILE A 286 11.55 5.48 49.99
CA ILE A 286 11.83 4.66 51.18
C ILE A 286 12.25 5.50 52.39
N CYS A 287 13.03 6.57 52.19
CA CYS A 287 13.50 7.47 53.26
C CYS A 287 12.82 8.84 53.25
N ASP A 288 11.93 9.12 52.29
CA ASP A 288 11.35 10.43 52.00
C ASP A 288 12.40 11.55 51.82
N CYS A 289 13.56 11.22 51.25
CA CYS A 289 14.67 12.13 51.10
C CYS A 289 14.93 12.49 49.62
N PHE A 290 15.12 13.79 49.35
CA PHE A 290 15.34 14.31 48.00
C PHE A 290 16.84 14.43 47.66
N ASP A 291 17.17 14.11 46.43
CA ASP A 291 18.45 14.33 45.73
C ASP A 291 19.69 13.67 46.37
N LEU A 292 19.51 12.76 47.33
CA LEU A 292 20.59 12.05 48.01
C LEU A 292 20.93 10.71 47.34
N HIS A 293 19.92 9.87 47.12
CA HIS A 293 20.02 8.58 46.45
C HIS A 293 18.68 8.28 45.75
N ASP A 294 18.71 7.37 44.80
CA ASP A 294 17.48 6.80 44.24
C ASP A 294 16.93 5.69 45.15
N THR A 295 15.67 5.35 44.97
CA THR A 295 14.95 4.33 45.75
C THR A 295 15.72 3.01 45.80
N GLU A 296 16.38 2.61 44.70
CA GLU A 296 17.13 1.35 44.62
C GLU A 296 18.46 1.32 45.42
N GLU A 297 18.99 2.49 45.80
CA GLU A 297 20.24 2.61 46.56
C GLU A 297 19.98 3.09 48.01
N CYS A 298 18.73 3.00 48.48
CA CYS A 298 18.39 3.44 49.82
C CYS A 298 19.12 2.59 50.88
N PRO A 299 19.93 3.19 51.78
CA PRO A 299 20.61 2.45 52.84
C PRO A 299 19.66 1.74 53.81
N GLN A 300 18.40 2.19 53.89
CA GLN A 300 17.34 1.50 54.63
C GLN A 300 16.84 0.23 53.94
N GLN A 301 17.08 0.08 52.63
CA GLN A 301 16.71 -1.10 51.85
C GLN A 301 17.62 -2.31 52.16
N GLU A 302 18.87 -2.09 52.61
CA GLU A 302 19.79 -3.16 53.02
C GLU A 302 19.59 -3.62 54.47
N GLY A 303 18.66 -3.01 55.22
CA GLY A 303 18.45 -3.27 56.64
C GLY A 303 17.45 -4.38 57.01
N GLU A 304 16.68 -4.92 56.06
CA GLU A 304 15.60 -5.88 56.36
C GLU A 304 15.66 -7.13 55.48
N ALA A 305 16.79 -7.82 55.53
CA ALA A 305 16.82 -9.26 55.31
C ALA A 305 16.60 -9.97 56.66
N GLU A 306 15.37 -10.02 57.16
CA GLU A 306 14.94 -11.10 58.06
C GLU A 306 13.41 -11.21 58.18
N ASP A 307 12.94 -12.44 57.93
CA ASP A 307 11.62 -13.03 58.19
C ASP A 307 10.57 -12.20 58.96
N GLN A 308 9.52 -11.74 58.27
CA GLN A 308 8.15 -11.64 58.81
C GLN A 308 7.09 -11.53 57.70
N PRO A 309 5.88 -12.10 57.90
CA PRO A 309 4.93 -12.36 56.83
C PRO A 309 4.35 -11.05 56.32
N HIS A 310 4.28 -10.93 54.99
CA HIS A 310 3.82 -9.75 54.27
C HIS A 310 2.52 -9.22 54.88
N SER A 311 2.61 -8.08 55.59
CA SER A 311 1.45 -7.40 56.15
C SER A 311 0.64 -6.78 55.03
N HIS A 312 -0.41 -7.52 54.70
CA HIS A 312 -1.68 -7.21 54.06
C HIS A 312 -2.15 -5.74 54.21
N HIS A 313 -1.58 -4.81 53.44
CA HIS A 313 -2.18 -3.50 53.13
C HIS A 313 -2.50 -3.38 51.63
N GLY A 314 -2.98 -4.47 51.02
CA GLY A 314 -3.79 -4.40 49.81
C GLY A 314 -5.23 -4.14 50.22
N GLY A 315 -5.78 -2.97 49.89
CA GLY A 315 -7.19 -2.66 50.11
C GLY A 315 -8.09 -3.77 49.56
N ALA A 316 -9.10 -4.17 50.33
CA ALA A 316 -10.01 -5.25 49.98
C ALA A 316 -10.66 -5.00 48.61
N ARG A 317 -10.25 -5.75 47.59
CA ARG A 317 -10.99 -5.90 46.33
C ARG A 317 -12.20 -6.80 46.61
N GLY A 318 -13.13 -6.30 47.42
CA GLY A 318 -14.40 -6.94 47.78
C GLY A 318 -15.51 -6.73 46.76
N ALA A 319 -15.19 -6.54 45.48
CA ALA A 319 -16.18 -6.61 44.42
C ALA A 319 -16.10 -8.03 43.84
N ALA A 320 -17.18 -8.81 44.01
CA ALA A 320 -17.37 -10.04 43.25
C ALA A 320 -17.11 -9.75 41.76
N PRO A 321 -16.49 -10.69 41.01
CA PRO A 321 -16.31 -10.51 39.57
C PRO A 321 -17.66 -10.10 38.97
N ARG A 322 -17.66 -9.01 38.18
CA ARG A 322 -18.88 -8.56 37.51
C ARG A 322 -19.35 -9.73 36.62
N PRO A 323 -20.59 -10.23 36.80
CA PRO A 323 -21.10 -11.31 35.97
C PRO A 323 -21.13 -10.86 34.51
N TYR A 324 -20.57 -11.69 33.64
CA TYR A 324 -20.43 -11.46 32.20
C TYR A 324 -20.99 -12.67 31.46
N CYS A 325 -21.77 -12.40 30.43
CA CYS A 325 -22.40 -13.43 29.61
C CYS A 325 -21.65 -13.56 28.28
N ASP A 326 -21.10 -14.75 28.02
CA ASP A 326 -20.41 -15.06 26.76
C ASP A 326 -21.39 -15.30 25.60
N VAL A 327 -22.70 -15.47 25.86
CA VAL A 327 -23.72 -15.74 24.83
C VAL A 327 -24.24 -14.46 24.18
N CYS A 328 -24.39 -13.37 24.94
CA CYS A 328 -24.84 -12.07 24.43
C CYS A 328 -23.81 -10.95 24.60
N GLU A 329 -22.59 -11.28 25.02
CA GLU A 329 -21.45 -10.37 25.23
C GLU A 329 -21.75 -9.14 26.13
N ALA A 330 -22.64 -9.29 27.11
CA ALA A 330 -23.06 -8.20 27.99
C ALA A 330 -22.70 -8.45 29.46
N PHE A 331 -22.40 -7.36 30.18
CA PHE A 331 -22.23 -7.38 31.63
C PHE A 331 -23.59 -7.29 32.34
N GLY A 332 -23.80 -8.10 33.39
CA GLY A 332 -24.98 -8.02 34.25
C GLY A 332 -25.65 -9.35 34.58
N HIS A 333 -25.29 -10.44 33.89
CA HIS A 333 -25.70 -11.81 34.21
C HIS A 333 -24.61 -12.79 33.75
N ASP A 334 -24.58 -13.99 34.33
CA ASP A 334 -23.70 -15.07 33.87
C ASP A 334 -24.36 -15.84 32.74
N THR A 335 -23.56 -16.54 31.94
CA THR A 335 -24.01 -17.32 30.78
C THR A 335 -25.14 -18.32 31.09
N GLU A 336 -25.21 -18.87 32.31
CA GLU A 336 -26.27 -19.80 32.73
C GLU A 336 -27.66 -19.16 32.90
N ASN A 337 -27.71 -17.84 33.00
CA ASN A 337 -28.93 -17.05 33.20
C ASN A 337 -29.27 -16.18 31.98
N CYS A 338 -28.65 -16.44 30.83
CA CYS A 338 -28.92 -15.73 29.59
C CYS A 338 -30.28 -16.14 29.02
N ASN A 339 -31.12 -15.15 28.70
CA ASN A 339 -32.39 -15.39 28.04
C ASN A 339 -32.16 -15.36 26.51
N GLU A 340 -31.98 -16.54 25.91
CA GLU A 340 -31.64 -16.73 24.49
C GLU A 340 -32.70 -16.22 23.49
N GLU A 341 -33.84 -15.69 23.95
CA GLU A 341 -34.94 -15.20 23.09
C GLU A 341 -34.83 -13.73 22.65
N GLU A 342 -33.80 -12.98 23.08
CA GLU A 342 -33.53 -11.62 22.61
C GLU A 342 -32.13 -11.48 21.97
N THR A 343 -31.83 -12.29 20.95
CA THR A 343 -30.77 -11.97 19.98
C THR A 343 -31.35 -11.21 18.80
N PHE A 344 -30.88 -9.97 18.61
CA PHE A 344 -31.07 -9.16 17.39
C PHE A 344 -30.01 -9.51 16.34
#